data_AF-A0A8K0P8N9-F1
#
_entry.id   AF-A0A8K0P8N9-F1
#
_cell.length_a   1.000
_cell.length_b   1.000
_cell.length_c   1.000
_cell.angle_alpha   90.00
_cell.angle_beta   90.00
_cell.angle_gamma   90.00
#
_symmetry.space_group_name_H-M   'P 1'
#
loop_
_entity.id
_entity.type
_entity.pdbx_description
1 polymer ?
#
loop_
_entity_poly.entity_id
_entity_poly.type
_entity_poly.pdbx_seq_one_letter_code
_entity_poly.pdbx_strand_id
1 'polypeptide(L)'
;MYRDLKPVFWSPSSRTALAEAELEYDESYLSTAVTVKMKISSVPEPLSAMLPKSKADLYALVWTTTPWTLPSNRAICFSPKLEYVITKLNNSDDSLYLLGKDVFQEVGAKMGLQFEVVTSFPGHLLQGMRYTKLFSEFEEKASDMPFLPGNHVTGEKGTGLVHTAPAHGPDDFVVALDNGLPLDCYVNEEGQFTSELEYLGLRGLDVLSKETTQKVTSLLGANLLHAAPFKHSYPCDWRTKQPVILRASQQWFIDTHKLKDLALECLSNIEIIPGKSGEKKSSILATMLQRRPYWCISRQRAWGVPLPVLYHKETGEALITKDFVAHLSSCIDKHGPDYWWSLPVEEIASEDILKKYSTDDLEKGKDIMDIWFDSGVSWFSVLNGNGNAKVADLYLEGVDQFSGWFQSSLMTSCAIQGSAPYRYEF
;
A
#
# COMPACT_ATOMS: atom_id res chain seq x y z
N MET A 1 2.12 -1.62 19.24
CA MET A 1 1.90 -0.47 18.34
C MET A 1 3.25 0.09 17.93
N TYR A 2 3.37 0.61 16.71
CA TYR A 2 4.60 1.22 16.21
C TYR A 2 4.26 2.27 15.14
N ARG A 3 5.18 3.21 14.90
CA ARG A 3 5.07 4.21 13.82
C ARG A 3 6.01 3.82 12.70
N ASP A 4 5.55 3.88 11.46
CA ASP A 4 6.36 3.52 10.29
C ASP A 4 5.88 4.25 9.03
N LEU A 5 6.74 4.31 8.02
CA LEU A 5 6.41 4.84 6.69
C LEU A 5 6.04 3.66 5.77
N LYS A 6 4.75 3.52 5.45
CA LYS A 6 4.24 2.43 4.58
C LYS A 6 3.21 2.96 3.59
N PRO A 7 3.06 2.32 2.40
CA PRO A 7 1.91 2.58 1.55
C PRO A 7 0.62 2.26 2.28
N VAL A 8 -0.25 3.25 2.35
CA VAL A 8 -1.60 3.12 2.90
C VAL A 8 -2.60 3.59 1.86
N PHE A 9 -3.82 3.08 1.94
CA PHE A 9 -4.93 3.68 1.19
C PHE A 9 -5.12 5.10 1.72
N TRP A 10 -4.99 6.07 0.84
CA TRP A 10 -5.11 7.48 1.12
C TRP A 10 -6.26 8.03 0.31
N SER A 11 -7.17 8.76 0.96
CA SER A 11 -8.25 9.47 0.30
C SER A 11 -7.86 10.94 0.16
N PRO A 12 -7.52 11.42 -1.06
CA PRO A 12 -7.21 12.84 -1.28
C PRO A 12 -8.40 13.75 -0.98
N SER A 13 -9.63 13.27 -1.23
CA SER A 13 -10.87 14.02 -0.96
C SER A 13 -11.11 14.23 0.54
N SER A 14 -10.78 13.22 1.36
CA SER A 14 -10.91 13.29 2.82
C SER A 14 -9.60 13.65 3.55
N ARG A 15 -8.48 13.76 2.83
CA ARG A 15 -7.11 14.00 3.34
C ARG A 15 -6.72 13.11 4.52
N THR A 16 -7.01 11.82 4.43
CA THR A 16 -6.69 10.86 5.51
C THR A 16 -6.36 9.48 4.94
N ALA A 17 -5.57 8.72 5.70
CA ALA A 17 -5.49 7.28 5.53
C ALA A 17 -6.85 6.61 5.77
N LEU A 18 -7.11 5.50 5.08
CA LEU A 18 -8.29 4.65 5.22
C LEU A 18 -7.86 3.21 5.49
N ALA A 19 -8.64 2.50 6.31
CA ALA A 19 -8.56 1.05 6.39
C ALA A 19 -9.26 0.39 5.20
N GLU A 20 -8.94 -0.88 4.91
CA GLU A 20 -9.64 -1.65 3.87
C GLU A 20 -11.15 -1.74 4.09
N ALA A 21 -11.59 -1.81 5.35
CA ALA A 21 -13.01 -1.79 5.73
C ALA A 21 -13.71 -0.46 5.41
N GLU A 22 -12.96 0.60 5.13
CA GLU A 22 -13.46 1.93 4.73
C GLU A 22 -13.40 2.13 3.19
N LEU A 23 -13.15 1.06 2.43
CA LEU A 23 -13.14 1.08 0.97
C LEU A 23 -14.40 0.44 0.40
N GLU A 24 -14.92 1.05 -0.66
CA GLU A 24 -15.89 0.44 -1.56
C GLU A 24 -15.28 0.33 -2.95
N TYR A 25 -15.71 -0.66 -3.73
CA TYR A 25 -15.13 -0.94 -5.03
C TYR A 25 -16.10 -0.57 -6.16
N ASP A 26 -15.69 0.33 -7.05
CA ASP A 26 -16.41 0.63 -8.29
C ASP A 26 -15.94 -0.32 -9.40
N GLU A 27 -16.75 -1.34 -9.69
CA GLU A 27 -16.55 -2.33 -10.76
C GLU A 27 -16.56 -1.72 -12.18
N SER A 28 -16.98 -0.47 -12.31
CA SER A 28 -17.12 0.24 -13.57
C SER A 28 -16.09 1.33 -13.81
N TYR A 29 -15.12 1.47 -12.91
CA TYR A 29 -14.11 2.50 -12.99
C TYR A 29 -13.28 2.40 -14.27
N LEU A 30 -13.11 3.53 -14.96
CA LEU A 30 -12.36 3.63 -16.20
C LEU A 30 -11.01 4.31 -15.95
N SER A 31 -9.93 3.53 -16.02
CA SER A 31 -8.56 4.02 -15.98
C SER A 31 -7.96 4.10 -17.38
N THR A 32 -6.91 4.89 -17.56
CA THR A 32 -6.12 4.85 -18.81
C THR A 32 -4.98 3.85 -18.62
N ALA A 33 -5.07 2.71 -19.29
CA ALA A 33 -4.02 1.72 -19.27
C ALA A 33 -2.99 2.02 -20.37
N VAL A 34 -1.71 1.98 -20.01
CA VAL A 34 -0.60 2.27 -20.92
C VAL A 34 0.36 1.10 -20.99
N THR A 35 0.91 0.87 -22.19
CA THR A 35 2.06 -0.02 -22.41
C THR A 35 3.25 0.85 -22.79
N VAL A 36 4.33 0.72 -22.02
CA VAL A 36 5.53 1.56 -22.12
C VAL A 36 6.72 0.66 -22.37
N LYS A 37 7.61 1.08 -23.26
CA LYS A 37 8.91 0.44 -23.48
C LYS A 37 9.99 1.10 -22.64
N MET A 38 10.80 0.29 -21.95
CA MET A 38 11.90 0.74 -21.09
C MET A 38 13.21 0.12 -21.58
N LYS A 39 14.19 0.95 -21.94
CA LYS A 39 15.43 0.52 -22.59
C LYS A 39 16.29 -0.28 -21.62
N ILE A 40 16.70 -1.48 -22.00
CA ILE A 40 17.62 -2.33 -21.25
C ILE A 40 19.04 -1.78 -21.41
N SER A 41 19.71 -1.51 -20.29
CA SER A 41 21.07 -0.97 -20.25
C SER A 41 22.12 -2.04 -20.00
N SER A 42 21.75 -3.15 -19.36
CA SER A 42 22.66 -4.28 -19.13
C SER A 42 21.91 -5.60 -19.16
N VAL A 43 22.45 -6.58 -19.88
CA VAL A 43 21.94 -7.95 -20.01
C VAL A 43 22.95 -8.93 -19.40
N PRO A 44 22.52 -9.86 -18.53
CA PRO A 44 23.40 -10.89 -17.97
C PRO A 44 24.00 -11.81 -19.06
N GLU A 45 25.20 -12.34 -18.82
CA GLU A 45 25.96 -13.16 -19.79
C GLU A 45 25.16 -14.32 -20.41
N PRO A 46 24.39 -15.14 -19.63
CA PRO A 46 23.64 -16.25 -20.21
C PRO A 46 22.60 -15.80 -21.24
N LEU A 47 21.98 -14.65 -21.01
CA LEU A 47 20.97 -14.10 -21.92
C LEU A 47 21.61 -13.35 -23.09
N SER A 48 22.75 -12.66 -22.85
CA SER A 48 23.52 -11.99 -23.89
C SER A 48 23.99 -12.96 -24.98
N ALA A 49 24.35 -14.19 -24.61
CA ALA A 49 24.75 -15.23 -25.57
C ALA A 49 23.60 -15.72 -26.47
N MET A 50 22.35 -15.55 -26.05
CA MET A 50 21.15 -15.93 -26.80
C MET A 50 20.65 -14.80 -27.72
N LEU A 51 21.15 -13.58 -27.55
CA LEU A 51 20.75 -12.42 -28.33
C LEU A 51 21.46 -12.40 -29.70
N PRO A 52 20.80 -11.86 -30.75
CA PRO A 52 21.48 -11.56 -31.99
C PRO A 52 22.71 -10.67 -31.75
N LYS A 53 23.80 -10.89 -32.49
CA LYS A 53 25.02 -10.06 -32.42
C LYS A 53 24.82 -8.62 -32.94
N SER A 54 23.60 -8.24 -33.33
CA SER A 54 23.29 -6.90 -33.80
C SER A 54 23.35 -5.89 -32.66
N LYS A 55 23.58 -4.61 -32.99
CA LYS A 55 23.51 -3.50 -32.03
C LYS A 55 22.05 -3.03 -31.78
N ALA A 56 21.10 -3.95 -31.88
CA ALA A 56 19.69 -3.64 -31.65
C ALA A 56 19.47 -3.20 -30.20
N ASP A 57 18.69 -2.15 -30.00
CA ASP A 57 18.23 -1.79 -28.67
C ASP A 57 17.22 -2.83 -28.18
N LEU A 58 17.38 -3.27 -26.94
CA LEU A 58 16.45 -4.17 -26.26
C LEU A 58 15.58 -3.36 -25.29
N TYR A 59 14.27 -3.59 -25.32
CA TYR A 59 13.31 -2.91 -24.46
C TYR A 59 12.47 -3.91 -23.66
N ALA A 60 12.30 -3.67 -22.37
CA ALA A 60 11.25 -4.32 -21.59
C ALA A 60 9.92 -3.61 -21.80
N LEU A 61 8.86 -4.37 -22.05
CA LEU A 61 7.51 -3.82 -22.12
C LEU A 61 6.83 -3.98 -20.76
N VAL A 62 6.38 -2.87 -20.19
CA VAL A 62 5.62 -2.83 -18.95
C VAL A 62 4.24 -2.27 -19.20
N TRP A 63 3.27 -2.71 -18.40
CA TRP A 63 1.89 -2.26 -18.47
C TRP A 63 1.44 -1.71 -17.13
N THR A 64 0.66 -0.62 -17.14
CA THR A 64 0.06 -0.06 -15.93
C THR A 64 -1.25 0.66 -16.21
N THR A 65 -2.16 0.63 -15.23
CA THR A 65 -3.40 1.42 -15.19
C THR A 65 -3.24 2.74 -14.45
N THR A 66 -2.08 3.00 -13.85
CA THR A 66 -1.75 4.21 -13.09
C THR A 66 -0.54 4.93 -13.67
N PRO A 67 -0.64 5.58 -14.85
CA PRO A 67 0.49 6.26 -15.48
C PRO A 67 1.22 7.24 -14.54
N TRP A 68 0.47 7.89 -13.63
CA TRP A 68 1.00 8.84 -12.64
C TRP A 68 2.05 8.22 -11.69
N THR A 69 2.12 6.89 -11.55
CA THR A 69 3.14 6.23 -10.71
C THR A 69 4.48 6.02 -11.45
N LEU A 70 4.52 6.19 -12.77
CA LEU A 70 5.73 5.94 -13.58
C LEU A 70 6.95 6.81 -13.18
N PRO A 71 6.80 8.10 -12.79
CA PRO A 71 7.93 8.89 -12.29
C PRO A 71 8.57 8.31 -11.00
N SER A 72 7.78 7.60 -10.20
CA SER A 72 8.22 6.94 -8.96
C SER A 72 8.81 5.54 -9.18
N ASN A 73 8.97 5.11 -10.44
CA ASN A 73 9.48 3.79 -10.75
C ASN A 73 10.93 3.58 -10.26
N ARG A 74 11.20 2.41 -9.65
CA ARG A 74 12.50 2.04 -9.06
C ARG A 74 12.99 0.64 -9.44
N ALA A 75 12.12 -0.21 -10.00
CA ALA A 75 12.50 -1.51 -10.52
C ALA A 75 11.50 -2.00 -11.59
N ILE A 76 11.87 -3.08 -12.28
CA ILE A 76 10.93 -3.93 -13.01
C ILE A 76 10.92 -5.29 -12.31
N CYS A 77 9.76 -5.70 -11.82
CA CYS A 77 9.55 -7.01 -11.24
C CYS A 77 9.27 -8.07 -12.32
N PHE A 78 9.86 -9.24 -12.13
CA PHE A 78 9.64 -10.45 -12.94
C PHE A 78 9.42 -11.68 -12.04
N SER A 79 8.85 -12.75 -12.59
CA SER A 79 8.72 -14.02 -11.87
C SER A 79 9.75 -15.03 -12.35
N PRO A 80 10.65 -15.55 -11.49
CA PRO A 80 11.61 -16.58 -11.88
C PRO A 80 10.98 -17.88 -12.38
N LYS A 81 9.69 -18.11 -12.07
CA LYS A 81 8.92 -19.31 -12.42
C LYS A 81 8.26 -19.23 -13.80
N LEU A 82 8.17 -18.04 -14.39
CA LEU A 82 7.56 -17.85 -15.71
C LEU A 82 8.62 -17.99 -16.81
N GLU A 83 8.15 -18.23 -18.04
CA GLU A 83 8.98 -18.13 -19.23
C GLU A 83 8.83 -16.76 -19.89
N TYR A 84 9.90 -16.28 -20.50
CA TYR A 84 9.98 -15.00 -21.18
C TYR A 84 10.45 -15.18 -22.62
N VAL A 85 10.10 -14.20 -23.46
CA VAL A 85 10.48 -14.16 -24.87
C VAL A 85 11.11 -12.81 -25.19
N ILE A 86 12.14 -12.85 -26.03
CA ILE A 86 12.59 -11.68 -26.77
C ILE A 86 12.01 -11.79 -28.17
N THR A 87 11.38 -10.71 -28.62
CA THR A 87 10.70 -10.63 -29.90
C THR A 87 11.21 -9.46 -30.72
N LYS A 88 10.96 -9.49 -32.03
CA LYS A 88 11.08 -8.35 -32.94
C LYS A 88 9.71 -8.06 -33.55
N LEU A 89 9.50 -6.84 -34.04
CA LEU A 89 8.28 -6.49 -34.77
C LEU A 89 8.48 -6.71 -36.27
N ASN A 90 7.50 -7.33 -36.95
CA ASN A 90 7.63 -7.69 -38.37
C ASN A 90 7.91 -6.50 -39.32
N ASN A 91 7.51 -5.28 -38.94
CA ASN A 91 7.61 -4.07 -39.77
C ASN A 91 8.16 -2.85 -39.01
N SER A 92 9.01 -3.08 -38.00
CA SER A 92 9.62 -1.99 -37.22
C SER A 92 11.12 -1.92 -37.44
N ASP A 93 11.79 -1.05 -36.68
CA ASP A 93 13.25 -1.03 -36.60
C ASP A 93 13.79 -2.40 -36.10
N ASP A 94 15.11 -2.53 -36.08
CA ASP A 94 15.77 -3.73 -35.55
C ASP A 94 15.60 -3.89 -34.01
N SER A 95 14.75 -3.11 -33.34
CA SER A 95 14.57 -3.19 -31.88
C SER A 95 14.00 -4.53 -31.43
N LEU A 96 14.44 -4.93 -30.24
CA LEU A 96 14.01 -6.14 -29.57
C LEU A 96 13.12 -5.80 -28.38
N TYR A 97 12.16 -6.67 -28.10
CA TYR A 97 11.18 -6.48 -27.02
C TYR A 97 11.12 -7.71 -26.12
N LEU A 98 11.25 -7.48 -24.81
CA LEU A 98 11.12 -8.49 -23.77
C LEU A 98 9.70 -8.48 -23.20
N LEU A 99 9.04 -9.65 -23.22
CA LEU A 99 7.72 -9.89 -22.65
C LEU A 99 7.64 -11.30 -22.03
N GLY A 100 6.60 -11.54 -21.22
CA GLY A 100 6.21 -12.90 -20.81
C GLY A 100 5.74 -13.74 -21.99
N LYS A 101 6.16 -15.01 -22.03
CA LYS A 101 5.88 -15.96 -23.12
C LYS A 101 4.39 -16.25 -23.32
N ASP A 102 3.60 -16.21 -22.25
CA ASP A 102 2.18 -16.55 -22.34
C ASP A 102 1.30 -15.37 -22.77
N VAL A 103 1.80 -14.13 -22.64
CA VAL A 103 1.01 -12.90 -22.88
C VAL A 103 1.44 -12.11 -24.10
N PHE A 104 2.60 -12.37 -24.70
CA PHE A 104 3.15 -11.49 -25.75
C PHE A 104 2.26 -11.38 -26.99
N GLN A 105 1.58 -12.46 -27.40
CA GLN A 105 0.67 -12.44 -28.55
C GLN A 105 -0.56 -11.58 -28.28
N GLU A 106 -1.16 -11.71 -27.08
CA GLU A 106 -2.31 -10.90 -26.68
C GLU A 106 -1.93 -9.42 -26.56
N VAL A 107 -0.77 -9.13 -25.98
CA VAL A 107 -0.21 -7.78 -25.89
C VAL A 107 -0.02 -7.20 -27.30
N GLY A 108 0.57 -7.96 -28.22
CA GLY A 108 0.71 -7.56 -29.63
C GLY A 108 -0.65 -7.25 -30.26
N ALA A 109 -1.62 -8.16 -30.15
CA ALA A 109 -2.95 -7.99 -30.72
C ALA A 109 -3.66 -6.72 -30.21
N LYS A 110 -3.58 -6.43 -28.90
CA LYS A 110 -4.15 -5.21 -28.29
C LYS A 110 -3.56 -3.92 -28.86
N MET A 111 -2.27 -3.95 -29.21
CA MET A 111 -1.57 -2.80 -29.79
C MET A 111 -1.65 -2.75 -31.32
N GLY A 112 -2.25 -3.75 -31.97
CA GLY A 112 -2.18 -3.90 -33.44
C GLY A 112 -0.77 -4.24 -33.94
N LEU A 113 0.07 -4.83 -33.09
CA LEU A 113 1.46 -5.20 -33.36
C LEU A 113 1.62 -6.72 -33.51
N GLN A 114 2.53 -7.13 -34.38
CA GLN A 114 2.87 -8.54 -34.58
C GLN A 114 4.32 -8.78 -34.13
N PHE A 115 4.44 -9.60 -33.08
CA PHE A 115 5.71 -10.02 -32.52
C PHE A 115 6.16 -11.35 -33.12
N GLU A 116 7.38 -11.39 -33.64
CA GLU A 116 8.07 -12.61 -34.03
C GLU A 116 9.08 -12.98 -32.95
N VAL A 117 9.03 -14.22 -32.46
CA VAL A 117 9.93 -14.70 -31.41
C VAL A 117 11.35 -14.84 -31.96
N VAL A 118 12.30 -14.20 -31.31
CA VAL A 118 13.74 -14.35 -31.56
C VAL A 118 14.29 -15.47 -30.69
N THR A 119 13.95 -15.45 -29.40
CA THR A 119 14.37 -16.49 -28.43
C THR A 119 13.43 -16.54 -27.23
N SER A 120 13.41 -17.68 -26.52
CA SER A 120 12.64 -17.89 -25.29
C SER A 120 13.51 -18.50 -24.21
N PHE A 121 13.26 -18.15 -22.95
CA PHE A 121 14.10 -18.56 -21.83
C PHE A 121 13.35 -18.52 -20.48
N PRO A 122 13.82 -19.25 -19.46
CA PRO A 122 13.22 -19.22 -18.14
C PRO A 122 13.53 -17.91 -17.39
N GLY A 123 12.57 -17.43 -16.59
CA GLY A 123 12.62 -16.10 -15.96
C GLY A 123 13.77 -15.87 -15.00
N HIS A 124 14.34 -16.91 -14.37
CA HIS A 124 15.50 -16.75 -13.50
C HIS A 124 16.73 -16.13 -14.22
N LEU A 125 16.81 -16.21 -15.55
CA LEU A 125 17.87 -15.56 -16.32
C LEU A 125 17.74 -14.03 -16.42
N LEU A 126 16.60 -13.45 -16.02
CA LEU A 126 16.44 -12.00 -15.91
C LEU A 126 17.16 -11.41 -14.68
N GLN A 127 17.60 -12.25 -13.74
CA GLN A 127 18.28 -11.79 -12.54
C GLN A 127 19.59 -11.07 -12.88
N GLY A 128 19.76 -9.87 -12.33
CA GLY A 128 20.91 -9.00 -12.60
C GLY A 128 20.76 -8.11 -13.84
N MET A 129 19.65 -8.21 -14.58
CA MET A 129 19.36 -7.30 -15.68
C MET A 129 19.10 -5.87 -15.17
N ARG A 130 19.46 -4.86 -15.96
CA ARG A 130 19.23 -3.44 -15.64
C ARG A 130 18.60 -2.70 -16.82
N TYR A 131 17.83 -1.67 -16.52
CA TYR A 131 17.23 -0.78 -17.52
C TYR A 131 17.50 0.68 -17.19
N THR A 132 17.49 1.51 -18.22
CA THR A 132 17.54 2.96 -18.04
C THR A 132 16.18 3.45 -17.56
N LYS A 133 16.18 4.15 -16.41
CA LYS A 133 14.97 4.71 -15.80
C LYS A 133 14.20 5.59 -16.79
N LEU A 134 12.87 5.53 -16.74
CA LEU A 134 12.03 6.49 -17.48
C LEU A 134 12.32 7.92 -17.03
N PHE A 135 12.21 8.85 -17.97
CA PHE A 135 12.44 10.28 -17.76
C PHE A 135 13.89 10.66 -17.38
N SER A 136 14.83 9.72 -17.50
CA SER A 136 16.26 9.97 -17.26
C SER A 136 16.84 11.07 -18.15
N GLU A 137 16.24 11.34 -19.30
CA GLU A 137 16.60 12.44 -20.20
C GLU A 137 16.33 13.83 -19.62
N PHE A 138 15.49 13.92 -18.58
CA PHE A 138 15.23 15.15 -17.83
C PHE A 138 16.05 15.25 -16.53
N GLU A 139 16.83 14.22 -16.20
CA GLU A 139 17.66 14.16 -15.00
C GLU A 139 19.12 14.53 -15.33
N GLU A 140 19.82 15.17 -14.40
CA GLU A 140 21.25 15.49 -14.57
C GLU A 140 22.13 14.25 -14.71
N LYS A 141 21.69 13.12 -14.15
CA LYS A 141 22.41 11.85 -14.19
C LYS A 141 21.46 10.69 -14.49
N ALA A 142 21.61 10.11 -15.67
CA ALA A 142 20.92 8.89 -16.03
C ALA A 142 21.23 7.79 -15.01
N SER A 143 20.18 7.22 -14.41
CA SER A 143 20.27 6.15 -13.42
C SER A 143 19.70 4.87 -14.00
N ASP A 144 20.49 3.81 -13.97
CA ASP A 144 20.01 2.47 -14.29
C ASP A 144 19.31 1.87 -13.06
N MET A 145 18.20 1.18 -13.30
CA MET A 145 17.38 0.52 -12.28
C MET A 145 17.40 -1.00 -12.46
N PRO A 146 17.25 -1.78 -11.37
CA PRO A 146 17.36 -3.24 -11.42
C PRO A 146 16.08 -3.94 -11.87
N PHE A 147 16.25 -5.14 -12.40
CA PHE A 147 15.21 -6.16 -12.42
C PHE A 147 15.23 -6.94 -11.10
N LEU A 148 14.05 -7.15 -10.50
CA LEU A 148 13.91 -7.85 -9.23
C LEU A 148 12.88 -8.98 -9.31
N PRO A 149 13.10 -10.10 -8.60
CA PRO A 149 12.09 -11.15 -8.51
C PRO A 149 10.89 -10.67 -7.67
N GLY A 150 9.67 -10.84 -8.19
CA GLY A 150 8.44 -10.47 -7.50
C GLY A 150 7.43 -11.62 -7.52
N ASN A 151 6.97 -12.04 -6.34
CA ASN A 151 5.97 -13.12 -6.21
C ASN A 151 4.57 -12.71 -6.70
N HIS A 152 4.30 -11.40 -6.79
CA HIS A 152 3.04 -10.83 -7.28
C HIS A 152 2.93 -10.84 -8.82
N VAL A 153 4.03 -11.12 -9.53
CA VAL A 153 4.04 -11.14 -11.00
C VAL A 153 3.42 -12.43 -11.51
N THR A 154 2.36 -12.32 -12.31
CA THR A 154 1.66 -13.45 -12.93
C THR A 154 1.74 -13.40 -14.46
N GLY A 155 1.55 -14.55 -15.10
CA GLY A 155 1.50 -14.69 -16.56
C GLY A 155 0.10 -14.49 -17.16
N GLU A 156 -0.84 -13.92 -16.40
CA GLU A 156 -2.26 -13.83 -16.82
C GLU A 156 -2.66 -12.45 -17.33
N LYS A 157 -2.00 -11.39 -16.86
CA LYS A 157 -2.36 -9.99 -17.17
C LYS A 157 -1.13 -9.13 -17.40
N GLY A 158 -1.30 -8.07 -18.19
CA GLY A 158 -0.22 -7.14 -18.53
C GLY A 158 0.79 -7.77 -19.49
N THR A 159 2.07 -7.56 -19.24
CA THR A 159 3.17 -7.98 -20.13
C THR A 159 4.05 -9.08 -19.53
N GLY A 160 3.71 -9.59 -18.33
CA GLY A 160 4.58 -10.49 -17.55
C GLY A 160 5.76 -9.78 -16.88
N LEU A 161 5.84 -8.45 -17.01
CA LEU A 161 6.78 -7.55 -16.35
C LEU A 161 5.99 -6.43 -15.67
N VAL A 162 6.30 -6.15 -14.41
CA VAL A 162 5.57 -5.17 -13.60
C VAL A 162 6.52 -4.03 -13.26
N HIS A 163 6.14 -2.79 -13.58
CA HIS A 163 6.90 -1.64 -13.11
C HIS A 163 6.63 -1.46 -11.60
N THR A 164 7.66 -1.15 -10.83
CA THR A 164 7.59 -1.10 -9.37
C THR A 164 7.80 0.33 -8.87
N ALA A 165 6.79 0.87 -8.18
CA ALA A 165 6.79 2.19 -7.54
C ALA A 165 6.58 2.01 -6.02
N PRO A 166 7.65 1.89 -5.22
CA PRO A 166 7.58 1.44 -3.82
C PRO A 166 6.61 2.20 -2.93
N ALA A 167 6.42 3.50 -3.17
CA ALA A 167 5.52 4.33 -2.37
C ALA A 167 4.02 4.16 -2.71
N HIS A 168 3.69 3.41 -3.76
CA HIS A 168 2.35 3.37 -4.34
C HIS A 168 1.77 1.96 -4.50
N GLY A 169 2.42 0.94 -3.93
CA GLY A 169 1.94 -0.44 -3.97
C GLY A 169 2.43 -1.26 -2.76
N PRO A 170 1.57 -2.06 -2.10
CA PRO A 170 1.99 -2.94 -0.99
C PRO A 170 3.06 -3.96 -1.42
N ASP A 171 2.84 -4.63 -2.56
CA ASP A 171 3.80 -5.60 -3.09
C ASP A 171 5.11 -4.93 -3.53
N ASP A 172 5.01 -3.73 -4.12
CA ASP A 172 6.16 -2.92 -4.51
C ASP A 172 7.01 -2.51 -3.32
N PHE A 173 6.36 -2.14 -2.21
CA PHE A 173 7.02 -1.82 -0.94
C PHE A 173 7.74 -3.02 -0.34
N VAL A 174 7.15 -4.21 -0.38
CA VAL A 174 7.81 -5.43 0.11
C VAL A 174 9.06 -5.73 -0.71
N VAL A 175 8.96 -5.68 -2.05
CA VAL A 175 10.13 -5.88 -2.93
C VAL A 175 11.20 -4.81 -2.66
N ALA A 176 10.80 -3.56 -2.47
CA ALA A 176 11.72 -2.47 -2.16
C ALA A 176 12.44 -2.70 -0.83
N LEU A 177 11.71 -3.10 0.22
CA LEU A 177 12.26 -3.39 1.53
C LEU A 177 13.29 -4.52 1.49
N ASP A 178 12.95 -5.63 0.84
CA ASP A 178 13.82 -6.81 0.73
C ASP A 178 15.12 -6.53 -0.05
N ASN A 179 15.11 -5.51 -0.92
CA ASN A 179 16.24 -5.15 -1.78
C ASN A 179 16.88 -3.79 -1.44
N GLY A 180 16.47 -3.14 -0.34
CA GLY A 180 17.01 -1.85 0.09
C GLY A 180 16.79 -0.70 -0.89
N LEU A 181 15.68 -0.71 -1.65
CA LEU A 181 15.32 0.39 -2.54
C LEU A 181 14.76 1.59 -1.76
N PRO A 182 15.02 2.84 -2.20
CA PRO A 182 14.47 4.02 -1.56
C PRO A 182 12.95 4.10 -1.71
N LEU A 183 12.30 4.59 -0.66
CA LEU A 183 10.85 4.80 -0.61
C LEU A 183 10.50 6.26 -0.91
N ASP A 184 10.75 6.69 -2.14
CA ASP A 184 10.47 8.05 -2.57
C ASP A 184 8.97 8.23 -2.88
N CYS A 185 8.32 9.16 -2.18
CA CYS A 185 6.91 9.49 -2.41
C CYS A 185 6.76 10.93 -2.93
N TYR A 186 6.44 11.06 -4.21
CA TYR A 186 6.32 12.36 -4.88
C TYR A 186 4.89 12.92 -4.89
N VAL A 187 4.03 12.42 -4.00
CA VAL A 187 2.62 12.82 -3.91
C VAL A 187 2.32 13.30 -2.49
N ASN A 188 1.76 14.50 -2.37
CA ASN A 188 1.39 15.12 -1.09
C ASN A 188 0.03 14.61 -0.56
N GLU A 189 -0.42 15.20 0.54
CA GLU A 189 -1.67 14.84 1.22
C GLU A 189 -2.91 15.24 0.41
N GLU A 190 -2.80 16.23 -0.47
CA GLU A 190 -3.83 16.65 -1.41
C GLU A 190 -3.97 15.73 -2.63
N GLY A 191 -3.13 14.70 -2.76
CA GLY A 191 -3.10 13.85 -3.96
C GLY A 191 -2.48 14.56 -5.16
N GLN A 192 -1.62 15.56 -4.93
CA GLN A 192 -0.93 16.31 -5.96
C GLN A 192 0.56 15.98 -5.97
N PHE A 193 1.20 16.10 -7.14
CA PHE A 193 2.64 15.94 -7.22
C PHE A 193 3.40 17.04 -6.46
N THR A 194 4.46 16.65 -5.77
CA THR A 194 5.31 17.55 -4.99
C THR A 194 6.31 18.32 -5.88
N SER A 195 7.09 19.23 -5.28
CA SER A 195 8.12 20.01 -5.98
C SER A 195 9.24 19.16 -6.60
N GLU A 196 9.43 17.95 -6.09
CA GLU A 196 10.44 17.00 -6.56
C GLU A 196 10.23 16.60 -8.02
N LEU A 197 9.01 16.72 -8.55
CA LEU A 197 8.70 16.47 -9.97
C LEU A 197 8.45 17.75 -10.77
N GLU A 198 8.91 18.91 -10.27
CA GLU A 198 8.81 20.19 -10.99
C GLU A 198 9.61 20.18 -12.30
N TYR A 199 10.73 19.47 -12.36
CA TYR A 199 11.53 19.31 -13.58
C TYR A 199 10.78 18.60 -14.72
N LEU A 200 9.72 17.84 -14.41
CA LEU A 200 8.79 17.25 -15.38
C LEU A 200 7.57 18.13 -15.66
N GLY A 201 7.47 19.29 -15.01
CA GLY A 201 6.30 20.16 -15.06
C GLY A 201 5.04 19.52 -14.47
N LEU A 202 5.20 18.65 -13.46
CA LEU A 202 4.09 17.91 -12.84
C LEU A 202 3.63 18.49 -11.50
N ARG A 203 4.44 19.36 -10.87
CA ARG A 203 4.15 19.94 -9.54
C ARG A 203 2.73 20.51 -9.44
N GLY A 204 2.03 20.15 -8.37
CA GLY A 204 0.70 20.65 -8.04
C GLY A 204 -0.44 20.02 -8.85
N LEU A 205 -0.15 19.18 -9.84
CA LEU A 205 -1.18 18.49 -10.59
C LEU A 205 -1.75 17.31 -9.77
N ASP A 206 -3.09 17.18 -9.76
CA ASP A 206 -3.81 16.06 -9.15
C ASP A 206 -3.51 14.76 -9.91
N VAL A 207 -2.97 13.76 -9.21
CA VAL A 207 -2.51 12.49 -9.82
C VAL A 207 -3.61 11.68 -10.50
N LEU A 208 -4.86 11.86 -10.09
CA LEU A 208 -6.02 11.16 -10.65
C LEU A 208 -6.72 11.95 -11.76
N SER A 209 -6.28 13.17 -12.04
CA SER A 209 -6.87 13.99 -13.10
C SER A 209 -6.53 13.45 -14.50
N LYS A 210 -7.45 13.69 -15.44
CA LYS A 210 -7.22 13.40 -16.86
C LYS A 210 -6.06 14.23 -17.43
N GLU A 211 -5.90 15.46 -16.96
CA GLU A 211 -4.80 16.35 -17.34
C GLU A 211 -3.44 15.75 -16.97
N THR A 212 -3.29 15.28 -15.72
CA THR A 212 -2.07 14.60 -15.29
C THR A 212 -1.79 13.37 -16.12
N THR A 213 -2.80 12.53 -16.36
CA THR A 213 -2.65 11.35 -17.20
C THR A 213 -2.13 11.72 -18.59
N GLN A 214 -2.73 12.72 -19.24
CA GLN A 214 -2.31 13.22 -20.56
C GLN A 214 -0.88 13.78 -20.52
N LYS A 215 -0.53 14.54 -19.49
CA LYS A 215 0.79 15.14 -19.32
C LYS A 215 1.86 14.07 -19.17
N VAL A 216 1.65 13.10 -18.27
CA VAL A 216 2.58 11.97 -18.07
C VAL A 216 2.71 11.14 -19.34
N THR A 217 1.61 10.83 -20.03
CA THR A 217 1.68 10.08 -21.29
C THR A 217 2.40 10.84 -22.39
N SER A 218 2.29 12.18 -22.42
CA SER A 218 2.99 13.00 -23.40
C SER A 218 4.50 13.04 -23.13
N LEU A 219 4.91 13.07 -21.85
CA LEU A 219 6.31 13.02 -21.44
C LEU A 219 6.99 11.70 -21.84
N LEU A 220 6.25 10.60 -21.92
CA LEU A 220 6.80 9.32 -22.38
C LEU A 220 7.23 9.35 -23.85
N GLY A 221 6.64 10.23 -24.67
CA GLY A 221 7.00 10.39 -26.08
C GLY A 221 7.05 9.06 -26.84
N ALA A 222 8.18 8.76 -27.47
CA ALA A 222 8.39 7.53 -28.23
C ALA A 222 8.39 6.25 -27.38
N ASN A 223 8.48 6.36 -26.05
CA ASN A 223 8.44 5.22 -25.13
C ASN A 223 7.00 4.71 -24.89
N LEU A 224 5.98 5.50 -25.20
CA LEU A 224 4.58 5.06 -25.12
C LEU A 224 4.19 4.27 -26.38
N LEU A 225 3.95 2.97 -26.22
CA LEU A 225 3.54 2.11 -27.33
C LEU A 225 2.03 2.06 -27.54
N HIS A 226 1.27 2.14 -26.45
CA HIS A 226 -0.18 2.05 -26.49
C HIS A 226 -0.80 2.70 -25.27
N ALA A 227 -1.95 3.36 -25.46
CA ALA A 227 -2.77 3.92 -24.41
C ALA A 227 -4.25 3.67 -24.75
N ALA A 228 -5.00 3.06 -23.84
CA ALA A 228 -6.42 2.77 -24.04
C ALA A 228 -7.20 2.83 -22.71
N PRO A 229 -8.50 3.17 -22.76
CA PRO A 229 -9.38 3.02 -21.61
C PRO A 229 -9.46 1.56 -21.16
N PHE A 230 -9.41 1.34 -19.84
CA PHE A 230 -9.49 0.03 -19.22
C PHE A 230 -10.49 0.07 -18.07
N LYS A 231 -11.53 -0.77 -18.17
CA LYS A 231 -12.58 -0.91 -17.16
C LYS A 231 -12.17 -1.97 -16.15
N HIS A 232 -12.14 -1.62 -14.87
CA HIS A 232 -11.80 -2.54 -13.78
C HIS A 232 -12.35 -2.07 -12.44
N SER A 233 -12.32 -2.96 -11.46
CA SER A 233 -12.69 -2.66 -10.07
C SER A 233 -11.63 -1.76 -9.43
N TYR A 234 -12.03 -0.59 -8.94
CA TYR A 234 -11.12 0.37 -8.32
C TYR A 234 -11.63 0.81 -6.93
N PRO A 235 -10.75 0.93 -5.92
CA PRO A 235 -11.15 1.32 -4.57
C PRO A 235 -11.51 2.81 -4.49
N CYS A 236 -12.59 3.09 -3.78
CA CYS A 236 -13.15 4.40 -3.51
C CYS A 236 -13.39 4.57 -2.01
N ASP A 237 -13.29 5.80 -1.54
CA ASP A 237 -13.64 6.17 -0.17
C ASP A 237 -15.14 5.95 0.04
N TRP A 238 -15.49 5.11 1.01
CA TRP A 238 -16.88 4.75 1.32
C TRP A 238 -17.79 5.94 1.64
N ARG A 239 -17.26 7.08 2.11
CA ARG A 239 -18.06 8.28 2.44
C ARG A 239 -18.16 9.22 1.25
N THR A 240 -17.01 9.59 0.67
CA THR A 240 -17.00 10.60 -0.41
C THR A 240 -17.31 10.00 -1.78
N LYS A 241 -17.26 8.67 -1.89
CA LYS A 241 -17.36 7.89 -3.14
C LYS A 241 -16.32 8.31 -4.19
N GLN A 242 -15.25 8.99 -3.76
CA GLN A 242 -14.16 9.40 -4.63
C GLN A 242 -13.06 8.34 -4.65
N PRO A 243 -12.31 8.19 -5.75
CA PRO A 243 -11.23 7.22 -5.84
C PRO A 243 -10.11 7.47 -4.82
N VAL A 244 -9.52 6.39 -4.31
CA VAL A 244 -8.36 6.47 -3.40
C VAL A 244 -7.06 6.22 -4.14
N ILE A 245 -5.93 6.58 -3.52
CA ILE A 245 -4.58 6.24 -4.01
C ILE A 245 -3.84 5.44 -2.95
N LEU A 246 -2.87 4.65 -3.37
CA LEU A 246 -1.86 4.11 -2.48
C LEU A 246 -0.69 5.10 -2.41
N ARG A 247 -0.34 5.51 -1.20
CA ARG A 247 0.70 6.50 -0.93
C ARG A 247 1.44 6.13 0.35
N ALA A 248 2.76 6.22 0.33
CA ALA A 248 3.56 6.09 1.54
C ALA A 248 3.26 7.26 2.47
N SER A 249 2.90 6.95 3.71
CA SER A 249 2.61 7.94 4.75
C SER A 249 3.12 7.44 6.10
N GLN A 250 3.65 8.34 6.92
CA GLN A 250 4.01 8.02 8.30
C GLN A 250 2.73 7.83 9.09
N GLN A 251 2.47 6.60 9.53
CA GLN A 251 1.24 6.25 10.22
C GLN A 251 1.55 5.36 11.43
N TRP A 252 0.57 5.24 12.31
CA TRP A 252 0.61 4.34 13.45
C TRP A 252 -0.08 3.03 13.13
N PHE A 253 0.57 1.95 13.54
CA PHE A 253 0.16 0.59 13.24
C PHE A 253 0.09 -0.28 14.49
N ILE A 254 -0.86 -1.21 14.49
CA ILE A 254 -0.83 -2.42 15.32
C ILE A 254 -0.19 -3.53 14.50
N ASP A 255 0.83 -4.18 15.06
CA ASP A 255 1.47 -5.38 14.50
C ASP A 255 0.52 -6.57 14.70
N THR A 256 -0.30 -6.84 13.69
CA THR A 256 -1.25 -7.94 13.71
C THR A 256 -0.58 -9.28 13.43
N HIS A 257 0.61 -9.27 12.81
CA HIS A 257 1.39 -10.48 12.58
C HIS A 257 1.76 -11.17 13.90
N LYS A 258 2.16 -10.41 14.93
CA LYS A 258 2.45 -10.95 16.28
C LYS A 258 1.24 -11.55 16.98
N LEU A 259 0.03 -11.16 16.60
CA LEU A 259 -1.23 -11.62 17.20
C LEU A 259 -1.91 -12.71 16.38
N LYS A 260 -1.39 -13.01 15.18
CA LYS A 260 -2.03 -13.84 14.17
C LYS A 260 -2.35 -15.24 14.68
N ASP A 261 -1.39 -15.95 15.24
CA ASP A 261 -1.57 -17.34 15.65
C ASP A 261 -2.60 -17.44 16.79
N LEU A 262 -2.51 -16.52 17.77
CA LEU A 262 -3.47 -16.42 18.87
C LEU A 262 -4.88 -16.06 18.39
N ALA A 263 -4.99 -15.13 17.44
CA ALA A 263 -6.28 -14.74 16.87
C ALA A 263 -6.94 -15.89 16.10
N LEU A 264 -6.15 -16.71 15.38
CA LEU A 264 -6.63 -17.90 14.69
C LEU A 264 -7.08 -18.99 15.66
N GLU A 265 -6.34 -19.19 16.75
CA GLU A 265 -6.73 -20.11 17.82
C GLU A 265 -8.05 -19.65 18.47
N CYS A 266 -8.16 -18.37 18.83
CA CYS A 266 -9.38 -17.79 19.37
C CYS A 266 -10.56 -17.95 18.41
N LEU A 267 -10.36 -17.64 17.13
CA LEU A 267 -11.39 -17.78 16.09
C LEU A 267 -11.88 -19.23 15.94
N SER A 268 -11.00 -20.22 16.12
CA SER A 268 -11.39 -21.64 16.05
C SER A 268 -12.34 -22.08 17.17
N ASN A 269 -12.37 -21.32 18.28
CA ASN A 269 -13.23 -21.56 19.43
C ASN A 269 -14.54 -20.75 19.36
N ILE A 270 -14.71 -19.87 18.37
CA ILE A 270 -15.92 -19.08 18.16
C ILE A 270 -16.88 -19.87 17.27
N GLU A 271 -18.12 -20.03 17.72
CA GLU A 271 -19.16 -20.67 16.90
C GLU A 271 -19.89 -19.61 16.06
N ILE A 272 -19.71 -19.67 14.73
CA ILE A 272 -20.36 -18.77 13.77
C ILE A 272 -21.63 -19.42 13.21
N ILE A 273 -22.76 -18.74 13.37
CA ILE A 273 -24.10 -19.24 13.04
C ILE A 273 -24.62 -18.58 11.76
N PRO A 274 -25.35 -19.27 10.86
CA PRO A 274 -25.75 -20.68 10.91
C PRO A 274 -24.78 -21.62 10.18
N GLY A 275 -24.29 -22.64 10.90
CA GLY A 275 -23.65 -23.85 10.37
C GLY A 275 -22.67 -23.62 9.20
N LYS A 276 -22.98 -24.19 8.02
CA LYS A 276 -22.11 -24.13 6.82
C LYS A 276 -21.82 -22.71 6.30
N SER A 277 -22.76 -21.77 6.49
CA SER A 277 -22.51 -20.37 6.12
C SER A 277 -21.48 -19.74 7.07
N GLY A 278 -21.57 -20.08 8.36
CA GLY A 278 -20.61 -19.67 9.37
C GLY A 278 -19.21 -20.22 9.13
N GLU A 279 -19.07 -21.50 8.74
CA GLU A 279 -17.75 -22.10 8.40
C GLU A 279 -17.06 -21.35 7.25
N LYS A 280 -17.81 -21.00 6.19
CA LYS A 280 -17.28 -20.23 5.07
C LYS A 280 -16.83 -18.84 5.51
N LYS A 281 -17.60 -18.19 6.38
CA LYS A 281 -17.30 -16.87 6.91
C LYS A 281 -16.10 -16.87 7.86
N SER A 282 -15.99 -17.87 8.73
CA SER A 282 -14.82 -18.14 9.56
C SER A 282 -13.56 -18.31 8.70
N SER A 283 -13.65 -19.09 7.61
CA SER A 283 -12.54 -19.28 6.67
C SER A 283 -12.10 -17.98 5.98
N ILE A 284 -13.05 -17.10 5.65
CA ILE A 284 -12.77 -15.77 5.09
C ILE A 284 -12.05 -14.90 6.13
N LEU A 285 -12.54 -14.85 7.37
CA LEU A 285 -11.92 -14.10 8.46
C LEU A 285 -10.51 -14.62 8.76
N ALA A 286 -10.33 -15.95 8.82
CA ALA A 286 -9.02 -16.58 8.99
C ALA A 286 -8.05 -16.18 7.86
N THR A 287 -8.51 -16.17 6.61
CA THR A 287 -7.70 -15.72 5.46
C THR A 287 -7.31 -14.25 5.59
N MET A 288 -8.24 -13.38 6.03
CA MET A 288 -7.96 -11.97 6.28
C MET A 288 -6.90 -11.79 7.38
N LEU A 289 -7.04 -12.50 8.50
CA LEU A 289 -6.06 -12.50 9.60
C LEU A 289 -4.68 -13.00 9.16
N GLN A 290 -4.64 -14.00 8.28
CA GLN A 290 -3.38 -14.55 7.77
C GLN A 290 -2.64 -13.62 6.81
N ARG A 291 -3.37 -12.84 6.02
CA ARG A 291 -2.82 -11.95 4.99
C ARG A 291 -2.45 -10.58 5.51
N ARG A 292 -2.97 -10.16 6.65
CA ARG A 292 -2.81 -8.80 7.19
C ARG A 292 -1.63 -8.71 8.17
N PRO A 293 -0.48 -8.15 7.77
CA PRO A 293 0.66 -8.00 8.68
C PRO A 293 0.49 -6.85 9.68
N TYR A 294 -0.35 -5.85 9.38
CA TYR A 294 -0.57 -4.70 10.26
C TYR A 294 -1.96 -4.06 10.09
N TRP A 295 -2.37 -3.29 11.10
CA TRP A 295 -3.56 -2.44 11.09
C TRP A 295 -3.16 -0.99 11.29
N CYS A 296 -3.38 -0.14 10.27
CA CYS A 296 -3.22 1.31 10.36
C CYS A 296 -4.32 1.92 11.23
N ILE A 297 -3.94 2.47 12.39
CA ILE A 297 -4.88 3.00 13.41
C ILE A 297 -4.90 4.51 13.51
N SER A 298 -4.00 5.24 12.85
CA SER A 298 -4.04 6.71 12.83
C SER A 298 -4.95 7.22 11.70
N ARG A 299 -5.61 8.35 11.93
CA ARG A 299 -6.43 9.09 10.97
C ARG A 299 -6.19 10.59 11.11
N GLN A 300 -6.09 11.29 9.98
CA GLN A 300 -5.84 12.73 9.91
C GLN A 300 -7.17 13.48 9.91
N ARG A 301 -7.91 13.37 11.02
CA ARG A 301 -9.26 13.94 11.18
C ARG A 301 -9.39 14.67 12.51
N ALA A 302 -10.35 15.59 12.57
CA ALA A 302 -10.55 16.44 13.75
C ALA A 302 -11.45 15.82 14.83
N TRP A 303 -12.31 14.84 14.48
CA TRP A 303 -13.29 14.28 15.41
C TRP A 303 -13.07 12.79 15.66
N GLY A 304 -12.61 12.46 16.87
CA GLY A 304 -12.46 11.11 17.40
C GLY A 304 -11.48 11.09 18.58
N VAL A 305 -11.16 9.89 19.07
CA VAL A 305 -10.22 9.73 20.19
C VAL A 305 -8.82 10.13 19.74
N PRO A 306 -8.14 11.08 20.39
CA PRO A 306 -6.79 11.48 19.99
C PRO A 306 -5.81 10.32 20.16
N LEU A 307 -4.86 10.18 19.23
CA LEU A 307 -3.74 9.29 19.43
C LEU A 307 -2.71 9.99 20.35
N PRO A 308 -2.47 9.51 21.58
CA PRO A 308 -1.78 10.27 22.61
C PRO A 308 -0.27 10.20 22.42
N VAL A 309 0.25 11.00 21.49
CA VAL A 309 1.67 11.04 21.13
C VAL A 309 2.12 12.50 21.07
N LEU A 310 3.22 12.80 21.76
CA LEU A 310 3.95 14.04 21.57
C LEU A 310 5.07 13.80 20.55
N TYR A 311 5.41 14.82 19.78
CA TYR A 311 6.51 14.79 18.83
C TYR A 311 7.53 15.86 19.17
N HIS A 312 8.81 15.53 18.99
CA HIS A 312 9.85 16.54 18.95
C HIS A 312 9.79 17.28 17.60
N LYS A 313 9.65 18.60 17.60
CA LYS A 313 9.41 19.44 16.41
C LYS A 313 10.48 19.28 15.32
N GLU A 314 11.75 19.21 15.71
CA GLU A 314 12.86 19.14 14.74
C GLU A 314 13.14 17.72 14.22
N THR A 315 13.16 16.73 15.11
CA THR A 315 13.55 15.36 14.76
C THR A 315 12.38 14.49 14.31
N GLY A 316 11.15 14.89 14.63
CA GLY A 316 9.95 14.07 14.44
C GLY A 316 9.87 12.85 15.35
N GLU A 317 10.73 12.76 16.37
CA GLU A 317 10.76 11.66 17.34
C GLU A 317 9.39 11.54 18.04
N ALA A 318 8.83 10.33 18.06
CA ALA A 318 7.57 10.03 18.72
C ALA A 318 7.79 9.72 20.21
N LEU A 319 7.20 10.53 21.08
CA LEU A 319 7.28 10.41 22.53
C LEU A 319 5.96 9.86 23.08
N ILE A 320 5.97 8.58 23.43
CA ILE A 320 4.86 7.89 24.07
C ILE A 320 5.40 6.90 25.10
N THR A 321 5.05 7.12 26.37
CA THR A 321 5.45 6.25 27.48
C THR A 321 4.23 5.77 28.26
N LYS A 322 4.38 4.68 29.02
CA LYS A 322 3.29 4.17 29.87
C LYS A 322 2.84 5.22 30.89
N ASP A 323 3.79 5.96 31.46
CA ASP A 323 3.54 6.99 32.46
C ASP A 323 2.82 8.19 31.82
N PHE A 324 3.22 8.58 30.61
CA PHE A 324 2.53 9.59 29.82
C PHE A 324 1.07 9.23 29.55
N VAL A 325 0.81 8.01 29.05
CA VAL A 325 -0.56 7.55 28.77
C VAL A 325 -1.39 7.49 30.05
N ALA A 326 -0.84 7.00 31.15
CA ALA A 326 -1.53 6.94 32.44
C ALA A 326 -1.85 8.34 33.00
N HIS A 327 -0.91 9.28 32.89
CA HIS A 327 -1.12 10.67 33.27
C HIS A 327 -2.26 11.30 32.45
N LEU A 328 -2.20 11.18 31.13
CA LEU A 328 -3.22 11.72 30.23
C LEU A 328 -4.59 11.08 30.49
N SER A 329 -4.67 9.77 30.71
CA SER A 329 -5.93 9.10 31.09
C SER A 329 -6.52 9.69 32.37
N SER A 330 -5.71 9.91 33.42
CA SER A 330 -6.19 10.54 34.66
C SER A 330 -6.67 11.97 34.43
N CYS A 331 -6.07 12.70 33.50
CA CYS A 331 -6.49 14.05 33.16
C CYS A 331 -7.82 14.05 32.38
N ILE A 332 -7.97 13.14 31.41
CA ILE A 332 -9.23 12.95 30.66
C ILE A 332 -10.37 12.58 31.62
N ASP A 333 -10.14 11.71 32.61
CA ASP A 333 -11.15 11.35 33.60
C ASP A 333 -11.65 12.55 34.44
N LYS A 334 -10.77 13.53 34.68
CA LYS A 334 -11.09 14.72 35.50
C LYS A 334 -11.68 15.86 34.69
N HIS A 335 -11.22 16.04 33.46
CA HIS A 335 -11.47 17.25 32.67
C HIS A 335 -12.25 17.01 31.37
N GLY A 336 -12.49 15.74 31.02
CA GLY A 336 -13.22 15.33 29.83
C GLY A 336 -12.35 15.00 28.62
N PRO A 337 -12.95 14.45 27.54
CA PRO A 337 -12.24 13.95 26.37
C PRO A 337 -11.57 15.05 25.53
N ASP A 338 -12.08 16.29 25.59
CA ASP A 338 -11.52 17.43 24.84
C ASP A 338 -10.19 17.93 25.41
N TYR A 339 -9.77 17.40 26.57
CA TYR A 339 -8.54 17.79 27.28
C TYR A 339 -7.30 17.83 26.39
N TRP A 340 -7.14 16.86 25.49
CA TRP A 340 -6.03 16.80 24.54
C TRP A 340 -5.96 18.02 23.62
N TRP A 341 -7.11 18.52 23.18
CA TRP A 341 -7.20 19.59 22.19
C TRP A 341 -7.07 20.97 22.84
N SER A 342 -7.66 21.13 24.02
CA SER A 342 -7.80 22.44 24.66
C SER A 342 -6.55 22.95 25.38
N LEU A 343 -5.68 22.07 25.86
CA LEU A 343 -4.57 22.46 26.74
C LEU A 343 -3.20 22.47 26.06
N PRO A 344 -2.25 23.26 26.60
CA PRO A 344 -0.91 23.36 26.06
C PRO A 344 -0.05 22.14 26.48
N VAL A 345 1.12 21.97 25.86
CA VAL A 345 1.94 20.75 26.04
C VAL A 345 2.43 20.62 27.49
N GLU A 346 2.68 21.74 28.17
CA GLU A 346 3.13 21.83 29.56
C GLU A 346 2.17 21.14 30.54
N GLU A 347 0.87 21.19 30.25
CA GLU A 347 -0.16 20.59 31.11
C GLU A 347 -0.44 19.12 30.77
N ILE A 348 0.02 18.66 29.61
CA ILE A 348 -0.25 17.31 29.09
C ILE A 348 0.98 16.41 29.26
N ALA A 349 2.19 16.94 29.06
CA ALA A 349 3.42 16.18 29.11
C ALA A 349 3.68 15.64 30.53
N SER A 350 4.04 14.36 30.61
CA SER A 350 4.39 13.73 31.88
C SER A 350 5.80 14.10 32.34
N GLU A 351 6.06 13.96 33.64
CA GLU A 351 7.35 14.32 34.24
C GLU A 351 8.55 13.60 33.60
N ASP A 352 8.38 12.36 33.13
CA ASP A 352 9.45 11.60 32.47
C ASP A 352 9.84 12.19 31.12
N ILE A 353 8.89 12.79 30.40
CA ILE A 353 9.13 13.52 29.15
C ILE A 353 9.79 14.87 29.46
N LEU A 354 9.24 15.62 30.43
CA LEU A 354 9.75 16.94 30.82
C LEU A 354 11.18 16.91 31.40
N LYS A 355 11.62 15.77 31.94
CA LYS A 355 13.02 15.58 32.38
C LYS A 355 14.03 15.53 31.23
N LYS A 356 13.58 15.23 30.01
CA LYS A 356 14.44 15.00 28.84
C LYS A 356 14.29 16.08 27.77
N TYR A 357 13.13 16.71 27.68
CA TYR A 357 12.78 17.64 26.61
C TYR A 357 12.19 18.92 27.18
N SER A 358 12.50 20.06 26.56
CA SER A 358 11.79 21.31 26.82
C SER A 358 10.43 21.29 26.14
N THR A 359 9.40 21.89 26.73
CA THR A 359 8.06 21.93 26.11
C THR A 359 8.04 22.74 24.82
N ASP A 360 8.95 23.72 24.70
CA ASP A 360 9.16 24.48 23.47
C ASP A 360 9.58 23.60 22.28
N ASP A 361 10.22 22.45 22.53
CA ASP A 361 10.66 21.51 21.50
C ASP A 361 9.58 20.50 21.12
N LEU A 362 8.45 20.51 21.83
CA LEU A 362 7.41 19.49 21.72
C LEU A 362 6.13 20.01 21.05
N GLU A 363 5.50 19.14 20.28
CA GLU A 363 4.17 19.39 19.70
C GLU A 363 3.25 18.18 19.87
N LYS A 364 1.93 18.46 19.91
CA LYS A 364 0.91 17.41 19.98
C LYS A 364 0.73 16.77 18.62
N GLY A 365 0.62 15.44 18.61
CA GLY A 365 0.06 14.73 17.47
C GLY A 365 -1.34 15.20 17.13
N LYS A 366 -1.62 15.29 15.83
CA LYS A 366 -2.93 15.69 15.29
C LYS A 366 -3.79 14.50 14.86
N ASP A 367 -3.22 13.30 14.88
CA ASP A 367 -3.92 12.09 14.50
C ASP A 367 -4.93 11.67 15.56
N ILE A 368 -6.06 11.16 15.11
CA ILE A 368 -7.03 10.44 15.93
C ILE A 368 -6.93 8.93 15.66
N MET A 369 -7.49 8.13 16.56
CA MET A 369 -7.63 6.69 16.38
C MET A 369 -8.68 6.36 15.32
N ASP A 370 -8.49 5.22 14.66
CA ASP A 370 -9.44 4.58 13.78
C ASP A 370 -10.75 4.27 14.53
N ILE A 371 -11.89 4.54 13.90
CA ILE A 371 -13.22 4.24 14.46
C ILE A 371 -13.43 2.74 14.73
N TRP A 372 -12.74 1.88 13.97
CA TRP A 372 -12.75 0.44 14.21
C TRP A 372 -11.99 0.06 15.48
N PHE A 373 -11.03 0.88 15.92
CA PHE A 373 -10.37 0.71 17.20
C PHE A 373 -11.32 1.06 18.34
N ASP A 374 -12.00 2.22 18.25
CA ASP A 374 -12.97 2.67 19.26
C ASP A 374 -14.09 1.62 19.49
N SER A 375 -14.70 1.14 18.40
CA SER A 375 -15.69 0.07 18.48
C SER A 375 -15.08 -1.27 18.90
N GLY A 376 -13.85 -1.56 18.44
CA GLY A 376 -13.13 -2.80 18.77
C GLY A 376 -12.81 -2.94 20.26
N VAL A 377 -12.64 -1.85 21.00
CA VAL A 377 -12.42 -1.90 22.45
C VAL A 377 -13.71 -1.83 23.28
N SER A 378 -14.89 -1.90 22.65
CA SER A 378 -16.18 -1.81 23.35
C SER A 378 -16.37 -2.93 24.37
N TRP A 379 -15.88 -4.14 24.10
CA TRP A 379 -15.90 -5.27 25.03
C TRP A 379 -15.19 -4.94 26.35
N PHE A 380 -14.12 -4.14 26.30
CA PHE A 380 -13.37 -3.74 27.48
C PHE A 380 -14.13 -2.71 28.31
N SER A 381 -14.79 -1.76 27.67
CA SER A 381 -15.47 -0.65 28.35
C SER A 381 -16.88 -1.01 28.82
N VAL A 382 -17.59 -1.86 28.10
CA VAL A 382 -19.02 -2.14 28.32
C VAL A 382 -19.26 -3.42 29.12
N LEU A 383 -18.49 -4.48 28.86
CA LEU A 383 -18.72 -5.76 29.56
C LEU A 383 -18.25 -5.68 31.01
N ASN A 384 -19.09 -6.17 31.91
CA ASN A 384 -18.72 -6.39 33.31
C ASN A 384 -17.88 -7.68 33.39
N GLY A 385 -16.66 -7.58 33.92
CA GLY A 385 -15.79 -8.73 34.09
C GLY A 385 -16.00 -9.39 35.45
N ASN A 386 -16.08 -10.73 35.47
CA ASN A 386 -15.91 -11.50 36.69
C ASN A 386 -14.57 -12.24 36.63
N GLY A 387 -13.61 -11.79 37.43
CA GLY A 387 -12.46 -12.58 37.86
C GLY A 387 -11.36 -12.91 36.84
N ASN A 388 -11.63 -13.14 35.55
CA ASN A 388 -10.58 -13.63 34.62
C ASN A 388 -10.67 -13.23 33.12
N ALA A 389 -11.81 -12.85 32.55
CA ALA A 389 -11.89 -12.30 31.18
C ALA A 389 -13.25 -11.63 30.94
N LYS A 390 -13.31 -10.64 30.04
CA LYS A 390 -14.55 -9.99 29.59
C LYS A 390 -14.98 -10.61 28.27
N VAL A 391 -15.99 -11.49 28.32
CA VAL A 391 -16.46 -12.27 27.15
C VAL A 391 -17.99 -12.24 27.10
N ALA A 392 -18.54 -11.81 25.97
CA ALA A 392 -19.98 -11.86 25.69
C ALA A 392 -20.39 -13.27 25.24
N ASP A 393 -21.65 -13.63 25.46
CA ASP A 393 -22.18 -14.86 24.89
C ASP A 393 -22.31 -14.70 23.36
N LEU A 394 -22.99 -13.66 22.88
CA LEU A 394 -23.29 -13.47 21.47
C LEU A 394 -22.91 -12.07 20.97
N TYR A 395 -22.25 -12.02 19.82
CA TYR A 395 -22.20 -10.86 18.93
C TYR A 395 -23.13 -11.09 17.73
N LEU A 396 -23.96 -10.10 17.41
CA LEU A 396 -24.98 -10.19 16.36
C LEU A 396 -24.98 -8.90 15.53
N GLU A 397 -24.52 -8.97 14.29
CA GLU A 397 -24.43 -7.81 13.40
C GLU A 397 -24.59 -8.19 11.91
N GLY A 398 -24.55 -7.19 11.02
CA GLY A 398 -24.54 -7.40 9.57
C GLY A 398 -23.29 -8.13 9.06
N VAL A 399 -23.43 -8.78 7.90
CA VAL A 399 -22.35 -9.56 7.25
C VAL A 399 -21.12 -8.70 6.88
N ASP A 400 -21.30 -7.40 6.74
CA ASP A 400 -20.24 -6.41 6.55
C ASP A 400 -19.30 -6.28 7.76
N GLN A 401 -19.75 -6.66 8.96
CA GLN A 401 -18.97 -6.52 10.19
C GLN A 401 -17.86 -7.57 10.38
N PHE A 402 -17.81 -8.61 9.53
CA PHE A 402 -16.70 -9.57 9.50
C PHE A 402 -15.36 -8.90 9.20
N SER A 403 -15.35 -7.86 8.36
CA SER A 403 -14.17 -7.02 8.09
C SER A 403 -14.07 -5.77 8.98
N GLY A 404 -15.08 -5.55 9.83
CA GLY A 404 -15.19 -4.39 10.71
C GLY A 404 -15.12 -4.80 12.18
N TRP A 405 -16.25 -4.67 12.88
CA TRP A 405 -16.31 -4.77 14.34
C TRP A 405 -15.93 -6.13 14.92
N PHE A 406 -16.28 -7.25 14.26
CA PHE A 406 -15.91 -8.58 14.71
C PHE A 406 -14.39 -8.76 14.74
N GLN A 407 -13.74 -8.40 13.62
CA GLN A 407 -12.29 -8.47 13.51
C GLN A 407 -11.59 -7.53 14.50
N SER A 408 -12.02 -6.27 14.59
CA SER A 408 -11.37 -5.31 15.49
C SER A 408 -11.52 -5.68 16.96
N SER A 409 -12.68 -6.20 17.35
CA SER A 409 -12.93 -6.71 18.71
C SER A 409 -12.05 -7.94 19.00
N LEU A 410 -12.03 -8.92 18.11
CA LEU A 410 -11.18 -10.10 18.25
C LEU A 410 -9.71 -9.72 18.43
N MET A 411 -9.18 -8.84 17.57
CA MET A 411 -7.78 -8.43 17.59
C MET A 411 -7.39 -7.67 18.87
N THR A 412 -8.21 -6.72 19.29
CA THR A 412 -7.94 -5.94 20.53
C THR A 412 -8.06 -6.82 21.78
N SER A 413 -9.03 -7.73 21.80
CA SER A 413 -9.21 -8.71 22.89
C SER A 413 -8.06 -9.70 22.99
N CYS A 414 -7.60 -10.26 21.87
CA CYS A 414 -6.43 -11.12 21.85
C CYS A 414 -5.18 -10.38 22.37
N ALA A 415 -5.02 -9.11 22.01
CA ALA A 415 -3.88 -8.31 22.46
C ALA A 415 -3.89 -8.00 23.97
N ILE A 416 -5.07 -7.77 24.56
CA ILE A 416 -5.20 -7.31 25.95
C ILE A 416 -5.41 -8.47 26.94
N GLN A 417 -6.31 -9.41 26.63
CA GLN A 417 -6.69 -10.50 27.55
C GLN A 417 -6.30 -11.90 27.05
N GLY A 418 -5.80 -12.04 25.83
CA GLY A 418 -5.36 -13.33 25.29
C GLY A 418 -6.48 -14.29 24.89
N SER A 419 -7.72 -13.80 24.80
CA SER A 419 -8.91 -14.61 24.44
C SER A 419 -9.85 -13.83 23.51
N ALA A 420 -10.81 -14.51 22.88
CA ALA A 420 -11.89 -13.86 22.13
C ALA A 420 -12.83 -13.06 23.08
N PRO A 421 -13.44 -11.95 22.61
CA PRO A 421 -14.38 -11.17 23.41
C PRO A 421 -15.82 -11.69 23.32
N TYR A 422 -16.09 -12.74 22.55
CA TYR A 422 -17.41 -13.35 22.39
C TYR A 422 -17.30 -14.86 22.09
N ARG A 423 -18.36 -15.63 22.40
CA ARG A 423 -18.44 -17.08 22.15
C ARG A 423 -19.15 -17.44 20.84
N TYR A 424 -20.22 -16.71 20.54
CA TYR A 424 -21.05 -16.91 19.36
C TYR A 424 -21.03 -15.66 18.48
N GLU A 425 -21.03 -15.87 17.17
CA GLU A 425 -21.13 -14.82 16.15
C GLU A 425 -22.29 -15.15 15.20
N PHE A 426 -23.17 -14.18 14.93
CA PHE A 426 -24.30 -14.33 14.02
C PHE A 426 -24.28 -13.27 12.93
#